data_AF-A0A958IPN3-F1
#
_entry.id   AF-A0A958IPN3-F1
#
_cell.length_a   1.000
_cell.length_b   1.000
_cell.length_c   1.000
_cell.angle_alpha   90.00
_cell.angle_beta   90.00
_cell.angle_gamma   90.00
#
_symmetry.space_group_name_H-M   'P 1'
#
loop_
_entity.id
_entity.type
_entity.pdbx_description
1 polymer ?
#
loop_
_entity_poly.entity_id
_entity_poly.type
_entity_poly.pdbx_seq_one_letter_code
_entity_poly.pdbx_strand_id
1 'polypeptide(L)'
;EYYALEGLSKLLNTVKLVQKHLNRQLNIYGVLLTMYDGRLNLCNQVEKEVRDYFKEKVFRTTIMRNVRLSEAPSFGLPIVMFDATSTGAENYMRLAEEVLSRGSVVQ
;
A
#
# COMPACT_ATOMS: atom_id res chain seq x y z
N GLU A 1 7.12 16.17 -14.37
CA GLU A 1 6.07 15.44 -13.63
C GLU A 1 6.72 14.74 -12.45
N TYR A 2 6.62 15.31 -11.23
CA TYR A 2 7.35 14.86 -10.02
C TYR A 2 6.47 14.84 -8.76
N TYR A 3 5.14 15.00 -8.92
CA TYR A 3 4.26 15.30 -7.79
C TYR A 3 4.13 14.14 -6.77
N ALA A 4 4.28 12.88 -7.19
CA ALA A 4 4.18 11.73 -6.28
C ALA A 4 5.41 11.54 -5.39
N LEU A 5 6.63 11.79 -5.91
CA LEU A 5 7.88 11.61 -5.17
C LEU A 5 8.19 12.75 -4.20
N GLU A 6 7.74 13.97 -4.51
CA GLU A 6 7.90 15.11 -3.59
C GLU A 6 7.07 14.90 -2.31
N GLY A 7 5.82 14.43 -2.46
CA GLY A 7 4.96 14.09 -1.32
C GLY A 7 5.53 12.96 -0.47
N LEU A 8 6.08 11.93 -1.12
CA LEU A 8 6.76 10.83 -0.43
C LEU A 8 7.97 11.32 0.37
N SER A 9 8.80 12.20 -0.21
CA SER A 9 9.97 12.76 0.48
C SER A 9 9.58 13.56 1.72
N LYS A 10 8.50 14.36 1.63
CA LYS A 10 7.95 15.08 2.79
C LYS A 10 7.45 14.12 3.88
N LEU A 11 6.72 13.07 3.50
CA LEU A 11 6.24 12.04 4.44
C LEU A 11 7.40 11.34 5.16
N LEU A 12 8.44 10.94 4.43
CA LEU A 12 9.62 10.27 5.01
C LEU A 12 10.36 11.20 5.99
N ASN A 13 10.43 12.50 5.69
CA ASN A 13 10.99 13.46 6.62
C ASN A 13 10.15 13.58 7.90
N THR A 14 8.82 13.59 7.78
CA THR A 14 7.92 13.56 8.95
C THR A 14 8.13 12.30 9.79
N VAL A 15 8.21 11.11 9.16
CA VAL A 15 8.50 9.85 9.87
C VAL A 15 9.82 9.95 10.64
N LYS A 16 10.88 10.50 10.02
CA LYS A 16 12.19 10.70 10.68
C LYS A 16 12.10 11.64 11.89
N LEU A 17 11.32 12.71 11.79
CA LEU A 17 11.11 13.65 12.91
C LEU A 17 10.39 12.96 14.07
N VAL A 18 9.33 12.19 13.78
CA VAL A 18 8.62 11.40 14.79
C VAL A 18 9.55 10.36 15.43
N GLN A 19 10.35 9.66 14.62
CA GLN A 19 11.37 8.72 15.12
C GLN A 19 12.35 9.39 16.10
N LYS A 20 12.84 10.58 15.76
CA LYS A 20 13.84 11.29 16.56
C LYS A 20 13.28 11.83 17.88
N HIS A 21 12.05 12.36 17.86
CA HIS A 21 11.52 13.18 18.96
C HIS A 21 10.41 12.51 19.78
N LEU A 22 9.67 11.55 19.22
CA LEU A 22 8.46 11.01 19.85
C LEU A 22 8.50 9.49 20.02
N ASN A 23 8.90 8.73 19.00
CA ASN A 23 8.92 7.28 19.04
C ASN A 23 10.10 6.70 18.27
N ARG A 24 11.21 6.45 18.96
CA ARG A 24 12.43 5.87 18.36
C ARG A 24 12.24 4.45 17.82
N GLN A 25 11.20 3.74 18.23
CA GLN A 25 10.89 2.40 17.74
C GLN A 25 10.02 2.41 16.49
N LEU A 26 9.50 3.56 16.06
CA LEU A 26 8.71 3.69 14.84
C LEU A 26 9.57 3.22 13.66
N ASN A 27 9.03 2.31 12.85
CA ASN A 27 9.67 1.82 11.65
C ASN A 27 8.66 1.74 10.52
N ILE A 28 9.12 1.95 9.28
CA ILE A 28 8.30 1.69 8.10
C ILE A 28 8.16 0.18 7.97
N TYR A 29 6.94 -0.31 8.21
CA TYR A 29 6.58 -1.71 8.09
C TYR A 29 6.59 -2.19 6.63
N GLY A 30 5.98 -1.41 5.76
CA GLY A 30 5.97 -1.67 4.32
C GLY A 30 5.32 -0.56 3.53
N VAL A 31 5.42 -0.65 2.21
CA VAL A 31 4.83 0.30 1.26
C VAL A 31 3.85 -0.45 0.36
N LEU A 32 2.59 -0.03 0.36
CA LEU A 32 1.53 -0.64 -0.43
C LEU A 32 1.21 0.25 -1.63
N LEU A 33 1.23 -0.33 -2.82
CA LEU A 33 0.73 0.33 -4.02
C LEU A 33 -0.79 0.17 -4.08
N THR A 34 -1.51 1.29 -4.20
CA THR A 34 -2.98 1.34 -4.20
C THR A 34 -3.53 2.04 -5.42
N MET A 35 -4.78 1.72 -5.77
CA MET A 35 -5.49 2.27 -6.95
C MET A 35 -4.70 2.09 -8.25
N TYR A 36 -3.89 1.03 -8.33
CA TYR A 36 -3.00 0.79 -9.45
C TYR A 36 -3.77 0.40 -10.71
N ASP A 37 -3.31 0.91 -11.85
CA ASP A 37 -3.80 0.57 -13.17
C ASP A 37 -2.60 0.36 -14.11
N GLY A 38 -2.27 -0.91 -14.39
CA GLY A 38 -1.11 -1.27 -15.20
C GLY A 38 -1.17 -0.83 -16.66
N ARG A 39 -2.32 -0.31 -17.11
CA ARG A 39 -2.49 0.27 -18.45
C ARG A 39 -1.92 1.69 -18.54
N LEU A 40 -1.71 2.36 -17.40
CA LEU A 40 -1.22 3.72 -17.34
C LEU A 40 0.31 3.73 -17.16
N ASN A 41 1.01 4.32 -18.13
CA ASN A 41 2.48 4.46 -18.07
C ASN A 41 2.96 5.11 -16.78
N LEU A 42 2.24 6.13 -16.29
CA LEU A 42 2.55 6.80 -15.03
C LEU A 42 2.48 5.86 -13.82
N CYS A 43 1.46 4.98 -13.76
CA CYS A 43 1.35 3.99 -12.68
C CYS A 43 2.53 3.02 -12.69
N ASN A 44 2.94 2.55 -13.88
CA ASN A 44 4.07 1.65 -14.04
C ASN A 44 5.40 2.32 -13.66
N GLN A 45 5.57 3.60 -14.02
CA GLN A 45 6.75 4.38 -13.63
C GLN A 45 6.82 4.58 -12.12
N VAL A 46 5.72 4.98 -11.48
CA VAL A 46 5.66 5.17 -10.02
C VAL A 46 5.91 3.85 -9.29
N GLU A 47 5.33 2.74 -9.75
CA GLU A 47 5.61 1.41 -9.18
C GLU A 47 7.10 1.10 -9.23
N LYS A 48 7.73 1.29 -10.40
CA LYS A 48 9.16 1.02 -10.57
C LYS A 48 10.00 1.86 -9.61
N GLU A 49 9.76 3.17 -9.54
CA GLU A 49 10.49 4.08 -8.65
C GLU A 49 10.32 3.70 -7.17
N VAL A 50 9.09 3.38 -6.75
CA VAL A 50 8.80 2.94 -5.38
C VAL A 50 9.50 1.63 -5.05
N ARG A 51 9.44 0.63 -5.95
CA ARG A 51 10.16 -0.64 -5.78
C ARG A 51 11.66 -0.47 -5.79
N ASP A 52 12.19 0.43 -6.61
CA ASP A 52 13.62 0.75 -6.65
C ASP A 52 14.09 1.45 -5.38
N TYR A 53 13.27 2.29 -4.76
CA TYR A 53 13.64 3.02 -3.55
C TYR A 53 13.47 2.19 -2.26
N PHE A 54 12.32 1.52 -2.11
CA PHE A 54 11.95 0.81 -0.87
C PHE A 54 12.27 -0.69 -0.89
N LYS A 55 12.63 -1.25 -2.04
CA LYS A 55 13.09 -2.63 -2.21
C LYS A 55 12.14 -3.63 -1.53
N GLU A 56 12.64 -4.46 -0.63
CA GLU A 56 11.90 -5.50 0.09
C GLU A 56 10.76 -4.96 0.98
N LYS A 57 10.75 -3.65 1.30
CA LYS A 57 9.66 -3.06 2.07
C LYS A 57 8.38 -2.90 1.26
N VAL A 58 8.44 -2.88 -0.07
CA VAL A 58 7.22 -2.82 -0.88
C VAL A 58 6.49 -4.16 -0.80
N PHE A 59 5.17 -4.13 -0.58
CA PHE A 59 4.35 -5.33 -0.69
C PHE A 59 4.42 -5.90 -2.12
N ARG A 60 4.43 -7.23 -2.23
CA ARG A 60 4.27 -7.91 -3.51
C ARG A 60 2.84 -7.67 -4.01
N THR A 61 1.89 -7.68 -3.09
CA THR A 61 0.49 -7.36 -3.36
C THR A 61 0.32 -5.89 -3.71
N THR A 62 -0.46 -5.64 -4.76
CA THR A 62 -0.90 -4.31 -5.20
C THR A 62 -2.43 -4.26 -5.15
N ILE A 63 -3.00 -3.16 -4.66
CA ILE A 63 -4.46 -2.95 -4.69
C ILE A 63 -4.82 -2.31 -6.04
N MET A 64 -5.41 -3.10 -6.93
CA MET A 64 -5.84 -2.65 -8.24
C MET A 64 -7.01 -1.67 -8.12
N ARG A 65 -7.12 -0.74 -9.06
CA ARG A 65 -8.33 0.07 -9.21
C ARG A 65 -9.51 -0.85 -9.56
N ASN A 66 -10.54 -0.85 -8.72
CA ASN A 66 -11.70 -1.70 -8.87
C ASN A 66 -12.98 -0.93 -8.48
N VAL A 67 -14.02 -1.02 -9.32
CA VAL A 67 -15.27 -0.27 -9.11
C VAL A 67 -16.01 -0.76 -7.86
N ARG A 68 -16.07 -2.08 -7.63
CA ARG A 68 -16.71 -2.66 -6.44
C ARG A 68 -16.07 -2.20 -5.14
N LEU A 69 -14.74 -2.09 -5.13
CA LEU A 69 -14.00 -1.54 -3.99
C LEU A 69 -14.37 -0.08 -3.70
N SER A 70 -14.64 0.72 -4.73
CA SER A 70 -15.11 2.11 -4.58
C SER A 70 -16.59 2.20 -4.19
N GLU A 71 -17.42 1.21 -4.55
CA GLU A 71 -18.85 1.17 -4.22
C GLU A 71 -19.12 0.71 -2.78
N ALA A 72 -18.32 -0.24 -2.27
CA ALA A 72 -18.52 -0.86 -0.96
C ALA A 72 -18.74 0.14 0.21
N PRO A 73 -18.00 1.28 0.31
CA PRO A 73 -18.24 2.28 1.35
C PRO A 73 -19.65 2.88 1.34
N SER A 74 -20.27 3.04 0.17
CA SER A 74 -21.64 3.57 0.05
C SER A 74 -22.70 2.63 0.65
N PHE A 75 -22.36 1.35 0.80
CA PHE A 75 -23.19 0.34 1.47
C PHE A 75 -22.78 0.11 2.93
N GLY A 76 -21.74 0.81 3.42
CA GLY A 76 -21.22 0.62 4.77
C GLY A 76 -20.59 -0.75 5.02
N LEU A 77 -20.21 -1.47 3.96
CA LEU A 77 -19.68 -2.83 4.05
C LEU A 77 -18.20 -2.86 3.66
N PRO A 78 -17.37 -3.66 4.35
CA PRO A 78 -16.03 -4.01 3.86
C PRO A 78 -16.12 -4.71 2.50
N ILE A 79 -15.10 -4.54 1.64
CA ILE A 79 -15.10 -5.13 0.29
C ILE A 79 -15.31 -6.65 0.29
N VAL A 80 -14.77 -7.37 1.28
CA VAL A 80 -14.93 -8.82 1.40
C VAL A 80 -16.38 -9.22 1.69
N MET A 81 -17.14 -8.37 2.40
CA MET A 81 -18.56 -8.60 2.67
C MET A 81 -19.46 -8.09 1.55
N PHE A 82 -19.04 -7.02 0.85
CA PHE A 82 -19.79 -6.43 -0.25
C PHE A 82 -19.72 -7.29 -1.52
N ASP A 83 -18.51 -7.70 -1.92
CA ASP A 83 -18.27 -8.57 -3.07
C ASP A 83 -16.96 -9.35 -2.87
N ALA A 84 -17.08 -10.52 -2.24
CA ALA A 84 -15.96 -11.42 -1.94
C ALA A 84 -15.23 -11.93 -3.19
N THR A 85 -15.89 -11.91 -4.36
CA THR A 85 -15.33 -12.40 -5.62
C THR A 85 -14.64 -11.30 -6.43
N SER A 86 -14.76 -10.04 -6.00
CA SER A 86 -14.13 -8.92 -6.67
C SER A 86 -12.60 -8.98 -6.56
N THR A 87 -11.91 -8.45 -7.58
CA THR A 87 -10.45 -8.28 -7.56
C THR A 87 -10.01 -7.45 -6.34
N GLY A 88 -10.81 -6.48 -5.92
CA GLY A 88 -10.52 -5.68 -4.72
C GLY A 88 -10.48 -6.54 -3.45
N ALA A 89 -11.47 -7.42 -3.26
CA ALA A 89 -11.48 -8.36 -2.14
C ALA A 89 -10.27 -9.32 -2.20
N GLU A 90 -9.99 -9.90 -3.36
CA GLU A 90 -8.84 -10.80 -3.56
C GLU A 90 -7.51 -10.10 -3.24
N ASN A 91 -7.33 -8.84 -3.68
CA ASN A 91 -6.13 -8.07 -3.38
C ASN A 91 -5.96 -7.82 -1.88
N TYR A 92 -7.03 -7.48 -1.15
CA TYR A 92 -6.95 -7.29 0.29
C TYR A 92 -6.70 -8.60 1.06
N MET A 93 -7.26 -9.73 0.61
CA MET A 93 -6.99 -11.03 1.22
C MET A 93 -5.51 -11.42 1.07
N ARG A 94 -4.93 -11.27 -0.13
CA ARG A 94 -3.49 -11.49 -0.35
C ARG A 94 -2.62 -10.55 0.47
N LEU A 95 -3.03 -9.28 0.60
CA LEU A 95 -2.32 -8.33 1.43
C LEU A 95 -2.35 -8.76 2.90
N ALA A 96 -3.49 -9.23 3.40
CA ALA A 96 -3.60 -9.72 4.77
C ALA A 96 -2.66 -10.90 5.03
N GLU A 97 -2.60 -11.88 4.11
CA GLU A 97 -1.63 -12.99 4.18
C GLU A 97 -0.18 -12.49 4.17
N GLU A 98 0.15 -11.52 3.30
CA GLU A 98 1.48 -10.94 3.22
C GLU A 98 1.85 -10.16 4.49
N VAL A 99 0.90 -9.44 5.08
CA VAL A 99 1.09 -8.74 6.37
C VAL A 99 1.29 -9.75 7.49
N LEU A 100 0.49 -10.80 7.57
CA LEU A 100 0.64 -11.83 8.62
C LEU A 100 1.99 -12.55 8.49
N SER A 101 2.39 -12.96 7.29
CA SER A 101 3.66 -13.64 7.05
C SER A 101 4.89 -12.78 7.41
N ARG A 102 4.86 -11.46 7.14
CA ARG A 102 5.91 -10.53 7.56
C ARG A 102 5.94 -10.30 9.07
N GLY A 103 4.77 -10.22 9.71
CA GLY A 103 4.63 -10.01 11.15
C GLY A 103 4.92 -11.26 11.99
N SER A 104 4.90 -12.45 11.38
CA SER A 104 5.09 -13.74 12.07
C SER A 104 6.56 -14.08 12.37
N VAL A 105 7.51 -13.19 12.12
CA VAL A 105 8.86 -13.31 12.72
C VAL A 105 8.80 -12.78 14.15
N VAL A 106 8.09 -13.53 15.00
CA VAL A 106 8.34 -13.57 16.44
C VAL A 106 8.93 -14.95 16.70
N GLN A 107 10.26 -15.03 16.63
CA GLN A 107 11.05 -16.00 17.37
C GLN A 107 11.89 -15.23 18.39
#